data_AF-A0A2H0S255-F1
#
_entry.id   AF-A0A2H0S255-F1
#
_cell.length_a   1.000
_cell.length_b   1.000
_cell.length_c   1.000
_cell.angle_alpha   90.00
_cell.angle_beta   90.00
_cell.angle_gamma   90.00
#
_symmetry.space_group_name_H-M   'P 1'
#
loop_
_entity.id
_entity.type
_entity.pdbx_description
1 polymer ?
#
loop_
_entity_poly.entity_id
_entity_poly.type
_entity_poly.pdbx_seq_one_letter_code
_entity_poly.pdbx_strand_id
1 'polypeptide(L)'
;MIKRLMKTMALWLYTTPLAYAATVDTRQWGGEGTNVSVDQIVGNVLSVGTSSIIYLSTAIFIVGALLFATSAGEEKRKSTGKDLMEGAVIGVAVVAGAKGIFKIVYMFIQYN
;
A
#
# COMPACT_ATOMS: atom_id res chain seq x y z
N MET A 1 25.36 -17.69 -4.63
CA MET A 1 25.17 -16.25 -4.37
C MET A 1 23.71 -15.80 -4.55
N ILE A 2 23.11 -15.99 -5.73
CA ILE A 2 21.70 -15.62 -6.06
C ILE A 2 20.63 -16.19 -5.10
N LYS A 3 20.77 -17.43 -4.63
CA LYS A 3 19.78 -18.04 -3.70
C LYS A 3 19.75 -17.35 -2.33
N ARG A 4 20.83 -16.68 -1.92
CA ARG A 4 20.88 -15.90 -0.66
C ARG A 4 20.16 -14.56 -0.81
N LEU A 5 20.33 -13.89 -1.95
CA LEU A 5 19.62 -12.65 -2.29
C LEU A 5 18.11 -12.85 -2.37
N MET A 6 17.68 -13.96 -2.97
CA MET A 6 16.26 -14.29 -3.08
C MET A 6 15.61 -14.50 -1.70
N LYS A 7 16.34 -15.14 -0.77
CA LYS A 7 15.87 -15.38 0.60
C LYS A 7 15.77 -14.09 1.41
N THR A 8 16.73 -13.17 1.25
CA THR A 8 16.69 -11.86 1.93
C THR A 8 15.60 -10.96 1.37
N MET A 9 15.33 -11.00 0.06
CA MET A 9 14.24 -10.23 -0.55
C MET A 9 12.87 -10.79 -0.20
N ALA A 10 12.70 -12.11 -0.18
CA ALA A 10 11.46 -12.74 0.28
C ALA A 10 11.17 -12.42 1.76
N LEU A 11 12.21 -12.39 2.59
CA LEU A 11 12.08 -11.95 3.98
C LEU A 11 11.69 -10.47 4.06
N TRP A 12 12.31 -9.61 3.26
CA TRP A 12 11.96 -8.19 3.20
C TRP A 12 10.50 -7.98 2.78
N LEU A 13 10.03 -8.68 1.74
CA LEU A 13 8.64 -8.64 1.24
C LEU A 13 7.59 -9.14 2.26
N TYR A 14 7.96 -10.09 3.12
CA TYR A 14 7.08 -10.53 4.21
C TYR A 14 7.08 -9.55 5.39
N THR A 15 8.20 -8.88 5.63
CA THR A 15 8.33 -7.90 6.71
C THR A 15 7.88 -6.49 6.34
N THR A 16 7.84 -6.09 5.06
CA THR A 16 7.35 -4.78 4.63
C THR A 16 5.90 -4.49 5.03
N PRO A 17 4.93 -5.42 4.91
CA PRO A 17 3.58 -5.15 5.43
C PRO A 17 3.55 -5.03 6.95
N LEU A 18 4.46 -5.68 7.70
CA LEU A 18 4.52 -5.63 9.16
C LEU A 18 5.27 -4.39 9.68
N ALA A 19 6.33 -3.97 9.00
CA ALA A 19 7.15 -2.81 9.36
C ALA A 19 6.54 -1.48 8.90
N TYR A 20 5.66 -1.54 7.89
CA TYR A 20 4.90 -0.41 7.39
C TYR A 20 3.39 -0.60 7.58
N ALA A 21 3.00 -1.42 8.56
CA ALA A 21 1.75 -1.21 9.26
C ALA A 21 1.81 0.25 9.72
N ALA A 22 1.08 1.13 9.03
CA ALA A 22 1.12 2.55 9.32
C ALA A 22 0.87 2.69 10.82
N THR A 23 1.88 3.16 11.55
CA THR A 23 1.75 3.47 12.96
C THR A 23 0.58 4.43 13.04
N VAL A 24 -0.54 3.95 13.58
CA VAL A 24 -1.59 4.83 14.08
C VAL A 24 -0.87 5.65 15.14
N ASP A 25 -0.55 6.90 14.82
CA ASP A 25 0.10 7.77 15.78
C ASP A 25 -0.92 8.06 16.88
N THR A 26 -0.86 7.27 17.94
CA THR A 26 -1.71 7.40 19.13
C THR A 26 -1.36 8.65 19.93
N ARG A 27 -0.27 9.36 19.61
CA ARG A 27 0.04 10.66 20.22
C ARG A 27 -1.03 11.72 19.92
N GLN A 28 -1.82 11.51 18.86
CA GLN A 28 -2.93 12.38 18.48
C GLN A 28 -4.32 11.84 18.89
N TRP A 29 -4.39 10.68 19.53
CA TRP A 29 -5.63 10.11 20.07
C TRP A 29 -5.94 10.63 21.47
N GLY A 30 -5.81 11.95 21.66
CA GLY A 30 -6.17 12.63 22.91
C GLY A 30 -5.23 12.34 24.07
N GLY A 31 -4.03 12.92 24.03
CA GLY A 31 -3.38 13.36 25.27
C GLY A 31 -4.17 14.55 25.85
N GLU A 32 -4.31 14.57 27.17
CA GLU A 32 -5.06 15.57 27.95
C GLU A 32 -4.93 16.99 27.34
N GLY A 33 -6.05 17.55 26.88
CA GLY A 33 -6.15 18.95 26.43
C GLY A 33 -6.08 19.23 24.92
N THR A 34 -6.00 18.21 24.06
CA THR A 34 -5.98 18.43 22.59
C THR A 34 -7.36 18.22 21.97
N ASN A 35 -7.98 19.28 21.44
CA ASN A 35 -9.21 19.19 20.64
C ASN A 35 -8.89 18.46 19.31
N VAL A 36 -9.06 17.14 19.29
CA VAL A 36 -8.92 16.35 18.07
C VAL A 36 -10.12 16.65 17.18
N SER A 37 -9.89 17.27 16.02
CA SER A 37 -10.98 17.52 15.07
C SER A 37 -11.39 16.23 14.36
N VAL A 38 -12.66 16.12 13.98
CA VAL A 38 -13.18 14.99 13.19
C VAL A 38 -12.34 14.79 11.91
N ASP A 39 -11.87 15.89 11.33
CA ASP A 39 -10.99 15.98 10.17
C ASP A 39 -9.68 15.22 10.37
N GLN A 40 -9.07 15.37 11.55
CA GLN A 40 -7.81 14.71 11.90
C GLN A 40 -8.00 13.20 12.08
N ILE A 41 -9.12 12.78 12.67
CA ILE A 41 -9.45 11.36 12.87
C ILE A 41 -9.69 10.71 11.51
N VAL A 42 -10.54 11.31 10.67
CA VAL A 42 -10.86 10.82 9.33
C VAL A 42 -9.61 10.81 8.44
N GLY A 43 -8.80 11.87 8.49
CA GLY A 43 -7.54 11.97 7.76
C GLY A 43 -6.54 10.87 8.15
N ASN A 44 -6.42 10.56 9.44
CA ASN A 44 -5.52 9.50 9.91
C ASN A 44 -6.01 8.10 9.51
N VAL A 45 -7.31 7.81 9.63
CA VAL A 45 -7.87 6.50 9.21
C VAL A 45 -7.70 6.30 7.69
N LEU A 46 -8.00 7.32 6.90
CA LEU A 46 -7.80 7.27 5.44
C LEU A 46 -6.33 7.13 5.07
N SER A 47 -5.43 7.81 5.80
CA SER A 47 -3.99 7.72 5.59
C SER A 47 -3.48 6.31 5.85
N VAL A 48 -3.90 5.68 6.95
CA VAL A 48 -3.51 4.30 7.32
C VAL A 48 -4.06 3.28 6.32
N GLY A 49 -5.35 3.39 5.97
CA GLY A 49 -5.99 2.48 5.01
C GLY A 49 -5.37 2.58 3.61
N THR A 50 -5.06 3.80 3.16
CA THR A 50 -4.44 4.01 1.85
C THR A 50 -2.99 3.53 1.83
N SER A 51 -2.22 3.89 2.86
CA SER A 51 -0.79 3.59 2.91
C SER A 51 -0.54 2.08 2.91
N SER A 52 -1.29 1.32 3.72
CA SER A 52 -1.14 -0.14 3.79
C SER A 52 -1.33 -0.83 2.44
N ILE A 53 -2.34 -0.42 1.67
CA ILE A 53 -2.63 -1.00 0.34
C ILE A 53 -1.57 -0.58 -0.69
N ILE A 54 -1.09 0.67 -0.66
CA ILE A 54 -0.01 1.13 -1.56
C ILE A 54 1.27 0.32 -1.33
N TYR A 55 1.63 0.06 -0.07
CA TYR A 55 2.82 -0.75 0.24
C TYR A 55 2.65 -2.19 -0.20
N LEU A 56 1.49 -2.80 0.03
CA LEU A 56 1.20 -4.16 -0.42
C LEU A 56 1.26 -4.28 -1.95
N SER A 57 0.66 -3.32 -2.66
CA SER A 57 0.73 -3.26 -4.12
C SER A 57 2.17 -3.11 -4.62
N THR A 58 2.96 -2.23 -4.01
CA THR A 58 4.38 -2.04 -4.36
C THR A 58 5.18 -3.33 -4.15
N ALA A 59 4.92 -4.08 -3.08
CA ALA A 59 5.56 -5.37 -2.83
C ALA A 59 5.23 -6.40 -3.91
N ILE A 60 3.94 -6.52 -4.28
CA ILE A 60 3.48 -7.42 -5.35
C ILE A 60 4.07 -7.02 -6.70
N PHE A 61 4.17 -5.71 -6.97
CA PHE A 61 4.79 -5.19 -8.18
C PHE A 61 6.27 -5.57 -8.28
N ILE A 62 7.03 -5.45 -7.19
CA ILE A 62 8.44 -5.86 -7.14
C ILE A 62 8.57 -7.37 -7.37
N VAL A 63 7.70 -8.19 -6.77
CA VAL A 63 7.69 -9.64 -7.01
C VAL A 63 7.38 -9.96 -8.48
N GLY A 64 6.36 -9.32 -9.06
CA GLY A 64 6.02 -9.47 -10.48
C GLY A 64 7.16 -9.05 -11.40
N ALA A 65 7.83 -7.94 -11.10
CA ALA A 65 8.98 -7.43 -11.85
C ALA A 65 10.20 -8.37 -11.75
N LEU A 66 10.48 -8.93 -10.58
CA LEU A 66 11.55 -9.92 -10.41
C LEU A 66 11.22 -11.23 -11.11
N LEU A 67 9.97 -11.69 -11.05
CA LEU A 67 9.53 -12.87 -11.77
C LEU A 67 9.69 -12.65 -13.28
N PHE A 68 9.29 -11.49 -13.79
CA PHE A 68 9.45 -11.10 -15.18
C PHE A 68 10.94 -11.03 -15.60
N ALA A 69 11.80 -10.39 -14.80
CA ALA A 69 13.22 -10.23 -15.08
C ALA A 69 14.03 -11.54 -14.98
N THR A 70 13.62 -12.47 -14.12
CA THR A 70 14.30 -13.76 -13.93
C THR A 70 13.76 -14.89 -14.82
N SER A 71 12.72 -14.64 -15.62
CA SER A 71 12.09 -15.61 -16.53
C SER A 71 12.90 -15.87 -17.81
N ALA A 72 14.22 -16.03 -17.72
CA ALA A 72 15.15 -16.20 -18.83
C ALA A 72 14.98 -17.54 -19.62
N GLY A 73 13.77 -17.81 -20.12
CA GLY A 73 13.44 -18.96 -20.97
C GLY A 73 12.03 -19.55 -20.78
N GLU A 74 11.32 -19.25 -19.67
CA GLU A 74 9.98 -19.79 -19.39
C GLU A 74 8.88 -18.75 -19.66
N GLU A 75 8.16 -18.88 -20.77
CA GLU A 75 7.05 -17.99 -21.15
C GLU A 75 5.97 -17.88 -20.05
N LYS A 76 5.70 -18.99 -19.34
CA LYS A 76 4.73 -19.04 -18.24
C LYS A 76 5.06 -18.09 -17.09
N ARG A 77 6.33 -17.97 -16.72
CA ARG A 77 6.73 -17.10 -15.60
C ARG A 77 6.78 -15.63 -16.03
N LYS A 78 6.98 -15.39 -17.33
CA LYS A 78 6.90 -14.05 -17.91
C LYS A 78 5.46 -13.53 -17.95
N SER A 79 4.48 -14.37 -18.31
CA SER A 79 3.07 -13.98 -18.28
C SER A 79 2.58 -13.77 -16.85
N THR A 80 2.86 -14.70 -15.94
CA THR A 80 2.48 -14.55 -14.51
C THR A 80 3.10 -13.30 -13.88
N GLY A 81 4.33 -12.93 -14.26
CA GLY A 81 4.97 -11.72 -13.75
C GLY A 81 4.27 -10.44 -14.21
N LYS A 82 3.82 -10.40 -15.47
CA LYS A 82 3.01 -9.29 -15.99
C LYS A 82 1.64 -9.20 -15.34
N ASP A 83 0.94 -10.33 -15.19
CA ASP A 83 -0.38 -10.36 -14.56
C ASP A 83 -0.33 -9.85 -13.11
N LEU A 84 0.74 -10.20 -12.39
CA LEU A 84 1.00 -9.69 -11.03
C LEU A 84 1.29 -8.18 -11.02
N MET A 85 2.04 -7.67 -12.00
CA MET A 85 2.28 -6.23 -12.13
C MET A 85 0.99 -5.47 -12.49
N GLU A 86 0.16 -6.00 -13.39
CA GLU A 86 -1.14 -5.41 -13.74
C GLU A 86 -2.09 -5.39 -12.54
N GLY A 87 -2.18 -6.49 -11.79
CA GLY A 87 -2.97 -6.56 -10.56
C GLY A 87 -2.50 -5.56 -9.50
N ALA A 88 -1.19 -5.35 -9.36
CA ALA A 88 -0.64 -4.33 -8.47
C ALA A 88 -1.06 -2.91 -8.90
N VAL A 89 -0.93 -2.59 -10.20
CA VAL A 89 -1.32 -1.27 -10.75
C VAL A 89 -2.81 -1.00 -10.54
N ILE A 90 -3.67 -2.00 -10.78
CA ILE A 90 -5.11 -1.89 -10.51
C ILE A 90 -5.37 -1.63 -9.02
N GLY A 91 -4.65 -2.31 -8.12
CA GLY A 91 -4.73 -2.08 -6.69
C GLY A 91 -4.42 -0.63 -6.29
N VAL A 92 -3.39 -0.01 -6.88
CA VAL A 92 -3.08 1.41 -6.64
C VAL A 92 -4.17 2.33 -7.20
N ALA A 93 -4.68 2.02 -8.40
CA ALA A 93 -5.72 2.80 -9.05
C ALA A 93 -7.01 2.84 -8.23
N VAL A 94 -7.43 1.71 -7.65
CA VAL A 94 -8.61 1.61 -6.77
C VAL A 94 -8.43 2.49 -5.53
N VAL A 95 -7.26 2.46 -4.90
CA VAL A 95 -6.96 3.26 -3.69
C VAL A 95 -6.94 4.75 -3.99
N ALA A 96 -6.37 5.14 -5.14
CA ALA A 96 -6.41 6.53 -5.61
C ALA A 96 -7.86 7.00 -5.85
N GLY A 97 -8.68 6.14 -6.46
CA GLY A 97 -10.11 6.39 -6.65
C GLY A 97 -10.86 6.55 -5.32
N ALA A 98 -10.60 5.66 -4.35
CA ALA A 98 -11.21 5.72 -3.02
C ALA A 98 -10.89 7.03 -2.29
N LYS A 99 -9.63 7.48 -2.33
CA LYS A 99 -9.23 8.80 -1.80
C LYS A 99 -9.95 9.95 -2.49
N GLY A 100 -10.11 9.87 -3.81
CA GLY A 100 -10.84 10.87 -4.60
C GLY A 100 -12.29 11.01 -4.15
N ILE A 101 -13.02 9.89 -4.03
CA ILE A 101 -14.41 9.87 -3.58
C ILE A 101 -14.54 10.46 -2.16
N PHE A 102 -13.67 10.05 -1.23
CA PHE A 102 -13.70 10.57 0.14
C PHE A 102 -13.49 12.09 0.21
N LYS A 103 -12.55 12.64 -0.58
CA LYS A 103 -12.30 14.08 -0.64
C LYS A 103 -13.52 14.85 -1.17
N ILE A 104 -14.24 14.27 -2.12
CA ILE A 104 -15.46 14.85 -2.69
C ILE A 104 -16.58 14.85 -1.63
N VAL A 105 -16.82 13.72 -0.96
CA VAL A 105 -17.84 13.63 0.11
C VAL A 105 -17.53 14.60 1.24
N TYR A 106 -16.27 14.71 1.64
CA TYR A 106 -15.83 15.61 2.69
C TYR A 106 -16.10 17.09 2.35
N MET A 107 -15.87 17.48 1.09
CA MET A 107 -16.20 18.83 0.59
C MET A 107 -17.68 19.16 0.74
N PHE A 108 -18.58 18.19 0.52
CA PHE A 108 -20.02 18.41 0.65
C PHE A 108 -20.49 18.54 2.10
N ILE A 109 -19.83 17.87 3.04
CA ILE A 109 -20.17 17.92 4.47
C ILE A 109 -19.74 19.26 5.09
N GLN A 110 -18.58 19.80 4.70
CA GLN A 110 -18.05 21.03 5.29
C GLN A 110 -18.69 22.32 4.72
N TYR A 111 -19.36 22.22 3.58
CA TYR A 111 -20.00 23.36 2.89
C TYR A 111 -21.48 23.58 3.28
N ASN A 112 -22.05 22.73 4.15
CA ASN A 112 -23.39 22.85 4.73
C ASN A 112 -23.28 23.09 6.23
#